data_AF-Q8DL10-F1
#
_entry.id   AF-Q8DL10-F1
#
_cell.length_a   1.000
_cell.length_b   1.000
_cell.length_c   1.000
_cell.angle_alpha   90.00
_cell.angle_beta   90.00
_cell.angle_gamma   90.00
#
_symmetry.space_group_name_H-M   'P 1'
#
loop_
_entity.id
_entity.type
_entity.pdbx_description
1 polymer ?
#
loop_
_entity_poly.entity_id
_entity_poly.type
_entity_poly.pdbx_seq_one_letter_code
_entity_poly.pdbx_strand_id
1 'polypeptide(L)'
;MPICKQISQVQNAVSHWLATAPQAFLRSPQFCSSREQQMAIAACGLWFWAQFLYLHYLSPNPWPWLESLVEAAAVVIIGGFPVLWWARGTPDFDKIAQRWQRRLLLSLGLYIAIGLALPGATHFPWHQRLTSLILSDRAGLNGLIFLGGVWAMVRVIFLLRDKKTPTPVLWAWISGAALYLFLSHRGLIAPAFPQAYTEGLIITPVYLLLCAWGDWQRRHRLRATPTGLGVQDIPLIALSLFSLYWFSTPYFRFGPLVALQLFILVIILGSGLGRSHFGYSFEPRWRDARLLAAMFLVALVPLVSLGSLLGFLPLAAFNWTPSPLRVFVYVTLFAMRVGIFEEVIFRSGLMVFLRDLLRHYGGDRQPPVVTTWGAILLGALLFGLLHGGNEPNADVQLSLIAYRGVYMLMATLASIFYCLAFACTQRLWTGVLLHGLVDAIAVVFFGAALVAPF
;
A
#
# COMPACT_ATOMS: atom_id res chain seq x y z
N MET A 1 0.32 13.48 -52.18
CA MET A 1 -0.20 13.49 -50.80
C MET A 1 -0.35 12.04 -50.27
N PRO A 2 0.61 11.48 -49.51
CA PRO A 2 0.51 10.14 -48.92
C PRO A 2 0.23 10.12 -47.40
N ILE A 3 0.10 11.28 -46.76
CA ILE A 3 0.07 11.41 -45.28
C ILE A 3 -1.19 10.77 -44.64
N CYS A 4 -2.33 10.75 -45.34
CA CYS A 4 -3.61 10.30 -44.77
C CYS A 4 -3.69 8.77 -44.53
N LYS A 5 -3.04 7.94 -45.37
CA LYS A 5 -3.02 6.47 -45.19
C LYS A 5 -2.05 6.03 -44.09
N GLN A 6 -0.94 6.74 -43.92
CA GLN A 6 0.06 6.42 -42.91
C GLN A 6 -0.47 6.77 -41.49
N ILE A 7 -1.20 7.88 -41.36
CA ILE A 7 -1.85 8.26 -40.09
C ILE A 7 -2.94 7.26 -39.72
N SER A 8 -3.77 6.80 -40.66
CA SER A 8 -4.82 5.82 -40.34
C SER A 8 -4.26 4.43 -39.97
N GLN A 9 -3.17 4.00 -40.61
CA GLN A 9 -2.47 2.76 -40.25
C GLN A 9 -1.81 2.85 -38.86
N VAL A 10 -1.21 3.99 -38.52
CA VAL A 10 -0.62 4.22 -37.19
C VAL A 10 -1.71 4.33 -36.11
N GLN A 11 -2.83 5.01 -36.39
CA GLN A 11 -3.97 5.08 -35.47
C GLN A 11 -4.59 3.71 -35.22
N ASN A 12 -4.74 2.88 -36.25
CA ASN A 12 -5.23 1.50 -36.12
C ASN A 12 -4.24 0.60 -35.38
N ALA A 13 -2.93 0.81 -35.53
CA ALA A 13 -1.92 0.06 -34.79
C ALA A 13 -1.89 0.45 -33.30
N VAL A 14 -2.03 1.74 -32.97
CA VAL A 14 -2.05 2.23 -31.59
C VAL A 14 -3.34 1.81 -30.87
N SER A 15 -4.50 1.95 -31.51
CA SER A 15 -5.78 1.52 -30.93
C SER A 15 -5.82 0.01 -30.71
N HIS A 16 -5.33 -0.77 -31.67
CA HIS A 16 -5.18 -2.21 -31.53
C HIS A 16 -4.20 -2.58 -30.42
N TRP A 17 -3.05 -1.88 -30.33
CA TRP A 17 -2.07 -2.12 -29.28
C TRP A 17 -2.61 -1.79 -27.89
N LEU A 18 -3.31 -0.66 -27.71
CA LEU A 18 -3.97 -0.30 -26.45
C LEU A 18 -5.06 -1.30 -26.05
N ALA A 19 -5.77 -1.88 -27.02
CA ALA A 19 -6.79 -2.88 -26.77
C ALA A 19 -6.23 -4.28 -26.43
N THR A 20 -5.03 -4.61 -26.93
CA THR A 20 -4.46 -5.98 -26.85
C THR A 20 -3.30 -6.11 -25.86
N ALA A 21 -2.49 -5.08 -25.64
CA ALA A 21 -1.36 -5.11 -24.71
C ALA A 21 -1.78 -5.40 -23.26
N PRO A 22 -2.90 -4.86 -22.73
CA PRO A 22 -3.36 -5.19 -21.38
C PRO A 22 -3.76 -6.65 -21.19
N GLN A 23 -4.04 -7.41 -22.27
CA GLN A 23 -4.42 -8.83 -22.17
C GLN A 23 -3.28 -9.72 -21.67
N ALA A 24 -2.05 -9.21 -21.59
CA ALA A 24 -0.96 -9.86 -20.86
C ALA A 24 -1.41 -10.25 -19.44
N PHE A 25 -2.29 -9.45 -18.82
CA PHE A 25 -2.92 -9.68 -17.51
C PHE A 25 -3.60 -11.04 -17.33
N LEU A 26 -4.02 -11.68 -18.42
CA LEU A 26 -4.70 -12.98 -18.40
C LEU A 26 -3.74 -14.17 -18.42
N ARG A 27 -2.45 -13.94 -18.66
CA ARG A 27 -1.41 -14.98 -18.75
C ARG A 27 -0.78 -15.25 -17.39
N SER A 28 -0.15 -16.42 -17.22
CA SER A 28 0.64 -16.69 -16.01
C SER A 28 2.01 -16.01 -16.12
N PRO A 29 2.39 -15.17 -15.15
CA PRO A 29 3.67 -14.47 -15.19
C PRO A 29 4.84 -15.39 -14.84
N GLN A 30 6.01 -15.09 -15.40
CA GLN A 30 7.29 -15.75 -15.08
C GLN A 30 8.18 -14.83 -14.26
N PHE A 31 8.70 -15.32 -13.13
CA PHE A 31 9.47 -14.54 -12.17
C PHE A 31 10.86 -15.10 -11.93
N CYS A 32 11.82 -14.20 -11.63
CA CYS A 32 13.19 -14.54 -11.26
C CYS A 32 13.46 -14.07 -9.82
N SER A 33 13.50 -15.02 -8.87
CA SER A 33 13.57 -14.71 -7.42
C SER A 33 14.85 -14.01 -6.99
N SER A 34 15.99 -14.25 -7.66
CA SER A 34 17.28 -13.66 -7.28
C SER A 34 17.35 -12.15 -7.60
N ARG A 35 16.89 -11.74 -8.79
CA ARG A 35 16.86 -10.33 -9.20
C ARG A 35 15.89 -9.51 -8.35
N GLU A 36 14.78 -10.10 -7.97
CA GLU A 36 13.77 -9.45 -7.14
C GLU A 36 14.27 -9.15 -5.74
N GLN A 37 15.03 -10.08 -5.16
CA GLN A 37 15.62 -9.86 -3.85
C GLN A 37 16.66 -8.72 -3.91
N GLN A 38 17.49 -8.65 -4.96
CA GLN A 38 18.45 -7.56 -5.14
C GLN A 38 17.74 -6.20 -5.26
N MET A 39 16.65 -6.15 -6.02
CA MET A 39 15.87 -4.94 -6.23
C MET A 39 15.12 -4.50 -4.98
N ALA A 40 14.56 -5.44 -4.21
CA ALA A 40 13.95 -5.13 -2.92
C ALA A 40 14.98 -4.56 -1.93
N ILE A 41 16.23 -5.05 -1.94
CA ILE A 41 17.32 -4.48 -1.13
C ILE A 41 17.65 -3.06 -1.59
N ALA A 42 17.79 -2.83 -2.89
CA ALA A 42 18.03 -1.50 -3.43
C ALA A 42 16.90 -0.52 -3.10
N ALA A 43 15.64 -0.95 -3.25
CA ALA A 43 14.45 -0.19 -2.88
C ALA A 43 14.44 0.20 -1.40
N CYS A 44 14.78 -0.74 -0.50
CA CYS A 44 14.93 -0.45 0.92
C CYS A 44 16.03 0.59 1.19
N GLY A 45 17.18 0.48 0.51
CA GLY A 45 18.26 1.46 0.61
C GLY A 45 17.84 2.85 0.13
N LEU A 46 17.14 2.94 -1.00
CA LEU A 46 16.59 4.20 -1.52
C LEU A 46 15.56 4.80 -0.57
N TRP A 47 14.70 3.97 0.01
CA TRP A 47 13.71 4.43 0.99
C TRP A 47 14.37 5.00 2.25
N PHE A 48 15.36 4.30 2.80
CA PHE A 48 16.18 4.80 3.91
C PHE A 48 16.74 6.19 3.59
N TRP A 49 17.42 6.31 2.45
CA TRP A 49 18.05 7.57 2.07
C TRP A 49 17.03 8.68 1.83
N ALA A 50 15.92 8.40 1.16
CA ALA A 50 14.87 9.39 0.94
C ALA A 50 14.25 9.87 2.25
N GLN A 51 13.99 8.97 3.21
CA GLN A 51 13.46 9.34 4.53
C GLN A 51 14.47 10.18 5.31
N PHE A 52 15.74 9.80 5.30
CA PHE A 52 16.80 10.56 5.95
C PHE A 52 16.93 11.96 5.35
N LEU A 53 17.02 12.06 4.02
CA LEU A 53 17.14 13.33 3.30
C LEU A 53 15.92 14.22 3.54
N TYR A 54 14.73 13.64 3.62
CA TYR A 54 13.53 14.36 3.97
C TYR A 54 13.63 14.96 5.38
N LEU A 55 13.83 14.13 6.40
CA LEU A 55 13.83 14.58 7.80
C LEU A 55 14.93 15.60 8.09
N HIS A 56 16.11 15.42 7.49
CA HIS A 56 17.27 16.25 7.80
C HIS A 56 17.41 17.49 6.92
N TYR A 57 16.94 17.49 5.66
CA TYR A 57 17.16 18.61 4.74
C TYR A 57 15.88 19.26 4.20
N LEU A 58 14.77 18.52 4.08
CA LEU A 58 13.57 19.00 3.37
C LEU A 58 12.36 19.24 4.27
N SER A 59 12.37 18.68 5.48
CA SER A 59 11.35 18.92 6.49
C SER A 59 11.29 20.42 6.84
N PRO A 60 10.09 21.01 7.03
CA PRO A 60 9.95 22.37 7.52
C PRO A 60 10.66 22.61 8.86
N ASN A 61 10.76 21.55 9.68
CA ASN A 61 11.54 21.52 10.91
C ASN A 61 12.57 20.40 10.79
N PRO A 62 13.78 20.67 10.28
CA PRO A 62 14.83 19.67 10.13
C PRO A 62 15.20 19.00 11.45
N TRP A 63 15.36 17.69 11.42
CA TRP A 63 15.77 16.92 12.60
C TRP A 63 17.28 16.90 12.73
N PRO A 64 17.83 16.73 13.94
CA PRO A 64 19.24 16.48 14.08
C PRO A 64 19.64 15.16 13.41
N TRP A 65 20.92 15.06 13.06
CA TRP A 65 21.43 14.04 12.14
C TRP A 65 21.22 12.61 12.67
N LEU A 66 21.47 12.37 13.97
CA LEU A 66 21.34 11.06 14.59
C LEU A 66 19.87 10.60 14.66
N GLU A 67 18.97 11.49 15.06
CA GLU A 67 17.53 11.24 15.12
C GLU A 67 16.96 10.93 13.73
N SER A 68 17.41 11.68 12.71
CA SER A 68 17.05 11.44 11.31
C SER A 68 17.47 10.05 10.83
N LEU A 69 18.69 9.61 11.18
CA LEU A 69 19.17 8.26 10.83
C LEU A 69 18.37 7.17 11.52
N VAL A 70 18.08 7.35 12.80
CA VAL A 70 17.36 6.36 13.61
C VAL A 70 15.92 6.18 13.11
N GLU A 71 15.22 7.28 12.79
CA GLU A 71 13.89 7.22 12.19
C GLU A 71 13.93 6.62 10.77
N ALA A 72 14.90 7.01 9.93
CA ALA A 72 15.05 6.44 8.60
C ALA A 72 15.30 4.93 8.63
N ALA A 73 16.11 4.44 9.58
CA ALA A 73 16.34 3.02 9.80
C ALA A 73 15.04 2.31 10.21
N ALA A 74 14.24 2.93 11.09
CA ALA A 74 12.98 2.37 11.56
C ALA A 74 11.97 2.19 10.43
N VAL A 75 11.86 3.16 9.53
CA VAL A 75 10.96 3.07 8.37
C VAL A 75 11.31 1.85 7.50
N VAL A 76 12.59 1.56 7.30
CA VAL A 76 13.02 0.35 6.57
C VAL A 76 12.85 -0.92 7.41
N ILE A 77 13.07 -0.87 8.72
CA ILE A 77 12.83 -2.00 9.64
C ILE A 77 11.36 -2.42 9.61
N ILE A 78 10.47 -1.45 9.57
CA ILE A 78 9.02 -1.63 9.70
C ILE A 78 8.38 -1.90 8.33
N GLY A 79 8.70 -1.11 7.32
CA GLY A 79 8.12 -1.20 5.98
C GLY A 79 8.93 -2.03 4.97
N GLY A 80 10.26 -1.95 5.02
CA GLY A 80 11.14 -2.64 4.07
C GLY A 80 11.29 -4.14 4.32
N PHE A 81 11.19 -4.60 5.57
CA PHE A 81 11.26 -6.03 5.89
C PHE A 81 10.12 -6.87 5.26
N PRO A 82 8.85 -6.43 5.29
CA PRO A 82 7.78 -7.04 4.50
C PRO A 82 8.11 -7.15 3.00
N VAL A 83 8.67 -6.08 2.42
CA VAL A 83 9.12 -6.02 1.02
C VAL A 83 10.16 -7.08 0.70
N LEU A 84 11.19 -7.18 1.54
CA LEU A 84 12.24 -8.19 1.41
C LEU A 84 11.71 -9.61 1.58
N TRP A 85 10.74 -9.81 2.47
CA TRP A 85 10.12 -11.11 2.68
C TRP A 85 9.29 -11.54 1.47
N TRP A 86 8.45 -10.65 0.95
CA TRP A 86 7.66 -10.91 -0.24
C TRP A 86 8.52 -11.18 -1.49
N ALA A 87 9.71 -10.57 -1.59
CA ALA A 87 10.64 -10.79 -2.68
C ALA A 87 11.28 -12.19 -2.67
N ARG A 88 11.30 -12.88 -1.52
CA ARG A 88 11.90 -14.21 -1.39
C ARG A 88 10.95 -15.31 -1.87
N GLY A 89 11.18 -15.81 -3.08
CA GLY A 89 10.47 -16.95 -3.67
C GLY A 89 10.83 -18.33 -3.10
N THR A 90 11.17 -18.45 -1.83
CA THR A 90 11.71 -19.68 -1.21
C THR A 90 10.63 -20.64 -0.69
N PRO A 91 10.83 -21.97 -0.81
CA PRO A 91 9.87 -22.98 -0.38
C PRO A 91 9.83 -23.26 1.14
N ASP A 92 10.90 -23.00 1.90
CA ASP A 92 10.98 -23.28 3.35
C ASP A 92 10.49 -22.08 4.20
N PHE A 93 9.18 -21.84 4.10
CA PHE A 93 8.48 -20.69 4.68
C PHE A 93 8.59 -20.59 6.21
N ASP A 94 8.51 -21.72 6.91
CA ASP A 94 8.42 -21.78 8.37
C ASP A 94 9.74 -21.39 9.05
N LYS A 95 10.89 -21.79 8.49
CA LYS A 95 12.19 -21.37 9.02
C LYS A 95 12.44 -19.87 8.83
N ILE A 96 11.95 -19.31 7.73
CA ILE A 96 12.07 -17.86 7.45
C ILE A 96 11.16 -17.08 8.39
N ALA A 97 9.93 -17.54 8.59
CA ALA A 97 8.96 -16.97 9.52
C ALA A 97 9.52 -16.82 10.94
N GLN A 98 10.10 -17.89 11.49
CA GLN A 98 10.65 -17.89 12.84
C GLN A 98 11.83 -16.92 12.98
N ARG A 99 12.74 -16.89 12.00
CA ARG A 99 13.90 -15.98 12.01
C ARG A 99 13.46 -14.52 11.86
N TRP A 100 12.45 -14.28 11.03
CA TRP A 100 11.97 -12.94 10.73
C TRP A 100 11.26 -12.28 11.92
N GLN A 101 10.38 -13.00 12.60
CA GLN A 101 9.69 -12.53 13.82
C GLN A 101 10.68 -12.02 14.87
N ARG A 102 11.70 -12.84 15.19
CA ARG A 102 12.72 -12.49 16.20
C ARG A 102 13.55 -11.28 15.77
N ARG A 103 13.94 -11.21 14.49
CA ARG A 103 14.71 -10.08 13.95
C ARG A 103 13.91 -8.79 13.99
N LEU A 104 12.63 -8.81 13.61
CA LEU A 104 11.76 -7.64 13.65
C LEU A 104 11.62 -7.12 15.09
N LEU A 105 11.34 -8.00 16.05
CA LEU A 105 11.22 -7.60 17.46
C LEU A 105 12.53 -7.06 18.03
N LEU A 106 13.65 -7.71 17.72
CA LEU A 106 14.96 -7.23 18.15
C LEU A 106 15.25 -5.84 17.56
N SER A 107 15.02 -5.66 16.26
CA SER A 107 15.22 -4.37 15.58
C SER A 107 14.30 -3.28 16.13
N LEU A 108 13.04 -3.59 16.42
CA LEU A 108 12.09 -2.66 17.05
C LEU A 108 12.50 -2.32 18.49
N GLY A 109 12.94 -3.30 19.26
CA GLY A 109 13.44 -3.09 20.62
C GLY A 109 14.69 -2.20 20.63
N LEU A 110 15.64 -2.47 19.72
CA LEU A 110 16.82 -1.63 19.53
C LEU A 110 16.45 -0.21 19.08
N TYR A 111 15.50 -0.07 18.15
CA TYR A 111 15.00 1.22 17.71
C TYR A 111 14.45 2.05 18.86
N ILE A 112 13.57 1.46 19.69
CA ILE A 112 13.00 2.13 20.86
C ILE A 112 14.10 2.48 21.86
N ALA A 113 15.00 1.54 22.18
CA ALA A 113 16.07 1.77 23.15
C ALA A 113 17.01 2.89 22.71
N ILE A 114 17.41 2.90 21.43
CA ILE A 114 18.27 3.95 20.86
C ILE A 114 17.52 5.29 20.85
N GLY A 115 16.27 5.31 20.38
CA GLY A 115 15.48 6.55 20.32
C GLY A 115 15.25 7.19 21.70
N LEU A 116 15.08 6.38 22.75
CA LEU A 116 14.98 6.84 24.14
C LEU A 116 16.32 7.36 24.70
N ALA A 117 17.45 6.84 24.21
CA ALA A 117 18.78 7.26 24.65
C ALA A 117 19.27 8.54 23.96
N LEU A 118 18.59 8.99 22.90
CA LEU A 118 18.95 10.19 22.17
C LEU A 118 18.46 11.48 22.88
N PRO A 119 19.23 12.58 22.85
CA PRO A 119 18.83 13.86 23.43
C PRO A 119 17.51 14.39 22.87
N GLY A 120 17.24 14.13 21.58
CA GLY A 120 16.03 14.53 20.88
C GLY A 120 14.87 13.53 20.94
N ALA A 121 14.74 12.73 22.00
CA ALA A 121 13.71 11.68 22.10
C ALA A 121 12.26 12.16 21.81
N THR A 122 11.96 13.44 22.05
CA THR A 122 10.65 14.05 21.77
C THR A 122 10.34 14.25 20.29
N HIS A 123 11.33 14.20 19.40
CA HIS A 123 11.12 14.25 17.95
C HIS A 123 10.40 13.00 17.43
N PHE A 124 10.61 11.85 18.07
CA PHE A 124 10.01 10.59 17.67
C PHE A 124 8.49 10.58 17.92
N PRO A 125 7.63 10.46 16.89
CA PRO A 125 6.18 10.50 17.04
C PRO A 125 5.64 9.37 17.92
N TRP A 126 6.33 8.22 17.93
CA TRP A 126 5.97 7.09 18.79
C TRP A 126 6.33 7.34 20.25
N HIS A 127 7.35 8.14 20.56
CA HIS A 127 7.74 8.41 21.95
C HIS A 127 6.63 9.20 22.66
N GLN A 128 6.10 10.22 21.99
CA GLN A 128 4.93 10.97 22.46
C GLN A 128 3.69 10.08 22.63
N ARG A 129 3.51 9.08 21.74
CA ARG A 129 2.39 8.14 21.80
C ARG A 129 2.57 7.03 22.85
N LEU A 130 3.80 6.56 23.09
CA LEU A 130 4.14 5.51 24.06
C LEU A 130 4.16 6.02 25.50
N THR A 131 4.60 7.26 25.70
CA THR A 131 4.48 7.97 26.99
C THR A 131 3.03 8.30 27.31
N SER A 132 2.17 8.43 26.29
CA SER A 132 0.73 8.59 26.43
C SER A 132 -0.05 7.26 26.37
N LEU A 133 0.57 6.08 26.48
CA LEU A 133 -0.13 4.78 26.54
C LEU A 133 -0.33 4.35 28.03
N ILE A 134 -1.52 3.82 28.34
CA ILE A 134 -2.17 3.27 29.56
C ILE A 134 -1.67 3.67 30.97
N LEU A 135 -0.38 3.87 31.19
CA LEU A 135 0.23 4.22 32.47
C LEU A 135 1.31 5.27 32.20
N SER A 136 0.96 6.56 32.36
CA SER A 136 1.88 7.70 32.20
C SER A 136 3.17 7.55 33.02
N ASP A 137 3.12 6.72 34.07
CA ASP A 137 4.18 6.61 35.07
C ASP A 137 5.01 5.31 34.93
N ARG A 138 4.74 4.47 33.92
CA ARG A 138 5.43 3.17 33.72
C ARG A 138 5.84 2.92 32.27
N ALA A 139 6.76 3.73 31.75
CA ALA A 139 7.30 3.62 30.39
C ALA A 139 7.75 2.19 30.01
N GLY A 140 8.35 1.44 30.94
CA GLY A 140 8.77 0.05 30.70
C GLY A 140 7.61 -0.91 30.44
N LEU A 141 6.48 -0.76 31.14
CA LEU A 141 5.29 -1.59 30.94
C LEU A 141 4.61 -1.27 29.60
N ASN A 142 4.56 0.00 29.21
CA ASN A 142 4.04 0.41 27.89
C ASN A 142 4.90 -0.15 26.76
N GLY A 143 6.23 -0.12 26.89
CA GLY A 143 7.15 -0.74 25.95
C GLY A 143 6.93 -2.25 25.83
N LEU A 144 6.72 -2.96 26.94
CA LEU A 144 6.43 -4.39 26.95
C LEU A 144 5.09 -4.73 26.29
N ILE A 145 4.03 -3.95 26.58
CA ILE A 145 2.71 -4.12 25.96
C ILE A 145 2.81 -3.87 24.45
N PHE A 146 3.54 -2.85 24.01
CA PHE A 146 3.77 -2.56 22.60
C PHE A 146 4.52 -3.70 21.88
N LEU A 147 5.66 -4.14 22.43
CA LEU A 147 6.45 -5.22 21.84
C LEU A 147 5.68 -6.55 21.83
N GLY A 148 4.94 -6.85 22.91
CA GLY A 148 4.08 -8.02 23.00
C GLY A 148 2.92 -7.99 22.00
N GLY A 149 2.29 -6.83 21.84
CA GLY A 149 1.23 -6.59 20.87
C GLY A 149 1.71 -6.77 19.43
N VAL A 150 2.81 -6.12 19.05
CA VAL A 150 3.43 -6.28 17.74
C VAL A 150 3.86 -7.74 17.51
N TRP A 151 4.42 -8.40 18.52
CA TRP A 151 4.77 -9.82 18.41
C TRP A 151 3.53 -10.67 18.11
N ALA A 152 2.44 -10.47 18.84
CA ALA A 152 1.20 -11.21 18.64
C ALA A 152 0.66 -11.01 17.22
N MET A 153 0.60 -9.78 16.74
CA MET A 153 0.14 -9.45 15.39
C MET A 153 0.98 -10.14 14.32
N VAL A 154 2.30 -10.06 14.43
CA VAL A 154 3.24 -10.69 13.49
C VAL A 154 3.17 -12.21 13.59
N ARG A 155 2.90 -12.78 14.77
CA ARG A 155 2.84 -14.22 15.00
C ARG A 155 1.58 -14.86 14.40
N VAL A 156 0.42 -14.21 14.55
CA VAL A 156 -0.89 -14.70 14.07
C VAL A 156 -0.83 -15.09 12.59
N ILE A 157 -0.08 -14.31 11.79
CA ILE A 157 0.16 -14.55 10.36
C ILE A 157 0.57 -15.99 10.07
N PHE A 158 1.56 -16.47 10.82
CA PHE A 158 2.19 -17.75 10.55
C PHE A 158 1.37 -18.88 11.15
N LEU A 159 0.70 -18.63 12.28
CA LEU A 159 -0.20 -19.59 12.90
C LEU A 159 -1.44 -19.87 12.05
N LEU A 160 -1.95 -18.87 11.33
CA LEU A 160 -3.05 -19.03 10.38
C LEU A 160 -2.65 -19.87 9.14
N ARG A 161 -1.35 -19.98 8.83
CA ARG A 161 -0.86 -20.83 7.73
C ARG A 161 -0.52 -22.25 8.18
N ASP A 162 -0.04 -22.39 9.41
CA ASP A 162 0.37 -23.67 9.95
C ASP A 162 -0.86 -24.52 10.31
N LYS A 163 -1.13 -25.50 9.45
CA LYS A 163 -2.22 -26.47 9.64
C LYS A 163 -2.07 -27.34 10.89
N LYS A 164 -0.86 -27.42 11.47
CA LYS A 164 -0.60 -28.19 12.69
C LYS A 164 -0.89 -27.39 13.97
N THR A 165 -1.05 -26.07 13.88
CA THR A 165 -1.32 -25.22 15.05
C THR A 165 -2.72 -25.51 15.62
N PRO A 166 -2.87 -25.87 16.90
CA PRO A 166 -4.18 -26.07 17.53
C PRO A 166 -5.02 -24.79 17.50
N THR A 167 -6.31 -24.90 17.20
CA THR A 167 -7.26 -23.77 17.16
C THR A 167 -7.26 -22.93 18.45
N PRO A 168 -7.24 -23.50 19.67
CA PRO A 168 -7.19 -22.71 20.90
C PRO A 168 -5.93 -21.85 21.02
N VAL A 169 -4.77 -22.39 20.59
CA VAL A 169 -3.50 -21.66 20.60
C VAL A 169 -3.54 -20.50 19.60
N LEU A 170 -4.05 -20.74 18.39
CA LEU A 170 -4.24 -19.70 17.39
C LEU A 170 -5.13 -18.55 17.92
N TRP A 171 -6.29 -18.89 18.49
CA TRP A 171 -7.23 -17.88 18.96
C TRP A 171 -6.74 -17.12 20.19
N ALA A 172 -5.93 -17.73 21.06
CA ALA A 172 -5.25 -17.00 22.14
C ALA A 172 -4.35 -15.87 21.60
N TRP A 173 -3.59 -16.15 20.53
CA TRP A 173 -2.75 -15.14 19.86
C TRP A 173 -3.58 -14.08 19.13
N ILE A 174 -4.67 -14.48 18.44
CA ILE A 174 -5.61 -13.55 17.79
C ILE A 174 -6.22 -12.61 18.82
N SER A 175 -6.70 -13.14 19.96
CA SER A 175 -7.30 -12.34 21.02
C SER A 175 -6.29 -11.38 21.65
N GLY A 176 -5.04 -11.80 21.86
CA GLY A 176 -3.98 -10.92 22.36
C GLY A 176 -3.67 -9.76 21.40
N ALA A 177 -3.59 -10.04 20.09
CA ALA A 177 -3.42 -9.02 19.07
C ALA A 177 -4.63 -8.08 18.95
N ALA A 178 -5.85 -8.63 19.01
CA ALA A 178 -7.09 -7.86 18.97
C ALA A 178 -7.24 -6.95 20.19
N LEU A 179 -6.89 -7.44 21.39
CA LEU A 179 -6.88 -6.63 22.61
C LEU A 179 -5.87 -5.49 22.48
N TYR A 180 -4.68 -5.75 21.96
CA TYR A 180 -3.69 -4.71 21.71
C TYR A 180 -4.20 -3.66 20.72
N LEU A 181 -4.79 -4.06 19.60
CA LEU A 181 -5.37 -3.15 18.60
C LEU A 181 -6.47 -2.29 19.20
N PHE A 182 -7.36 -2.91 19.96
CA PHE A 182 -8.45 -2.25 20.63
C PHE A 182 -7.97 -1.19 21.62
N LEU A 183 -7.00 -1.54 22.48
CA LEU A 183 -6.47 -0.65 23.51
C LEU A 183 -5.62 0.48 22.94
N SER A 184 -4.81 0.20 21.91
CA SER A 184 -3.99 1.21 21.24
C SER A 184 -4.79 2.27 20.48
N HIS A 185 -6.07 2.00 20.20
CA HIS A 185 -6.96 2.87 19.41
C HIS A 185 -8.29 3.21 20.12
N ARG A 186 -8.43 2.89 21.42
CA ARG A 186 -9.49 3.42 22.28
C ARG A 186 -8.89 4.45 23.23
N GLY A 187 -9.51 5.63 23.30
CA GLY A 187 -9.10 6.75 24.16
C GLY A 187 -9.21 6.55 25.67
N LEU A 188 -9.14 5.31 26.15
CA LEU A 188 -9.21 4.97 27.57
C LEU A 188 -7.91 5.31 28.33
N ILE A 189 -7.11 6.25 27.82
CA ILE A 189 -5.73 6.48 28.25
C ILE A 189 -5.39 7.95 28.51
N ALA A 190 -6.16 8.93 28.01
CA ALA A 190 -6.01 10.31 28.47
C ALA A 190 -7.26 11.15 28.16
N PRO A 191 -7.81 11.91 29.13
CA PRO A 191 -8.95 12.81 28.92
C PRO A 191 -8.62 14.08 28.11
N ALA A 192 -7.38 14.27 27.65
CA ALA A 192 -6.91 15.52 27.04
C ALA A 192 -7.16 15.66 25.52
N PHE A 193 -7.90 14.75 24.89
CA PHE A 193 -8.05 14.73 23.43
C PHE A 193 -9.51 14.45 23.07
N PRO A 194 -10.27 15.34 22.38
CA PRO A 194 -11.72 15.17 22.29
C PRO A 194 -12.31 14.67 20.95
N GLN A 195 -11.57 14.47 19.84
CA GLN A 195 -12.25 14.45 18.51
C GLN A 195 -12.09 13.23 17.58
N ALA A 196 -11.29 12.19 17.88
CA ALA A 196 -11.03 11.08 16.92
C ALA A 196 -11.14 9.66 17.53
N TYR A 197 -12.14 9.40 18.38
CA TYR A 197 -12.15 8.26 19.32
C TYR A 197 -13.14 7.13 19.03
N THR A 198 -13.07 6.50 17.85
CA THR A 198 -13.80 5.23 17.57
C THR A 198 -13.00 4.20 16.75
N GLU A 199 -11.73 4.46 16.42
CA GLU A 199 -10.95 3.60 15.51
C GLU A 199 -10.75 2.17 16.03
N GLY A 200 -10.43 1.99 17.31
CA GLY A 200 -10.24 0.66 17.90
C GLY A 200 -11.52 -0.17 17.93
N LEU A 201 -12.68 0.49 17.97
CA LEU A 201 -14.01 -0.12 17.89
C LEU A 201 -14.35 -0.63 16.49
N ILE A 202 -13.66 -0.15 15.47
CA ILE A 202 -13.89 -0.48 14.06
C ILE A 202 -12.81 -1.44 13.55
N ILE A 203 -11.54 -1.14 13.81
CA ILE A 203 -10.39 -1.94 13.35
C ILE A 203 -10.35 -3.30 14.03
N THR A 204 -10.72 -3.39 15.31
CA THR A 204 -10.67 -4.67 16.04
C THR A 204 -11.67 -5.70 15.49
N PRO A 205 -12.96 -5.36 15.30
CA PRO A 205 -13.88 -6.28 14.61
C PRO A 205 -13.42 -6.67 13.20
N VAL A 206 -12.91 -5.71 12.42
CA VAL A 206 -12.34 -5.97 11.09
C VAL A 206 -11.21 -6.99 11.18
N TYR A 207 -10.24 -6.78 12.08
CA TYR A 207 -9.14 -7.70 12.32
C TYR A 207 -9.61 -9.11 12.70
N LEU A 208 -10.60 -9.20 13.61
CA LEU A 208 -11.17 -10.48 14.04
C LEU A 208 -11.90 -11.21 12.92
N LEU A 209 -12.65 -10.50 12.07
CA LEU A 209 -13.31 -11.08 10.90
C LEU A 209 -12.29 -11.64 9.90
N LEU A 210 -11.18 -10.93 9.67
CA LEU A 210 -10.09 -11.41 8.82
C LEU A 210 -9.42 -12.67 9.38
N CYS A 211 -9.18 -12.70 10.69
CA CYS A 211 -8.60 -13.87 11.34
C CYS A 211 -9.56 -15.07 11.35
N ALA A 212 -10.86 -14.83 11.56
CA ALA A 212 -11.89 -15.85 11.47
C ALA A 212 -11.97 -16.46 10.08
N TRP A 213 -11.93 -15.61 9.05
CA TRP A 213 -11.89 -16.02 7.65
C TRP A 213 -10.65 -16.86 7.33
N GLY A 214 -9.46 -16.40 7.74
CA GLY A 214 -8.22 -17.15 7.56
C GLY A 214 -8.24 -18.52 8.26
N ASP A 215 -8.77 -18.59 9.48
CA ASP A 215 -8.93 -19.86 10.20
C ASP A 215 -9.98 -20.78 9.54
N TRP A 216 -11.03 -20.21 8.94
CA TRP A 216 -11.98 -20.98 8.13
C TRP A 216 -11.29 -21.59 6.91
N GLN A 217 -10.52 -20.80 6.14
CA GLN A 217 -9.76 -21.28 4.97
C GLN A 217 -8.67 -22.30 5.36
N ARG A 218 -8.04 -22.12 6.51
CA ARG A 218 -7.07 -23.08 7.07
C ARG A 218 -7.69 -24.47 7.30
N ARG A 219 -8.93 -24.49 7.81
CA ARG A 219 -9.66 -25.71 8.18
C ARG A 219 -10.34 -26.41 7.00
N HIS A 220 -10.73 -25.66 5.97
CA HIS A 220 -11.42 -26.20 4.80
C HIS A 220 -10.43 -26.42 3.66
N ARG A 221 -10.43 -27.60 3.03
CA ARG A 221 -9.58 -27.84 1.84
C ARG A 221 -10.00 -26.87 0.73
N LEU A 222 -9.04 -26.08 0.24
CA LEU A 222 -9.16 -25.30 -0.98
C LEU A 222 -9.65 -26.21 -2.13
N ARG A 223 -10.48 -25.64 -3.01
CA ARG A 223 -10.99 -26.32 -4.21
C ARG A 223 -9.85 -27.01 -4.96
N ALA A 224 -10.13 -28.22 -5.46
CA ALA A 224 -9.29 -28.93 -6.41
C ALA A 224 -9.36 -28.32 -7.84
N THR A 225 -10.21 -27.31 -8.07
CA THR A 225 -10.34 -26.65 -9.37
C THR A 225 -9.42 -25.42 -9.47
N PRO A 226 -8.73 -25.20 -10.61
CA PRO A 226 -7.60 -24.26 -10.72
C PRO A 226 -8.01 -22.80 -10.92
N THR A 227 -9.30 -22.47 -10.80
CA THR A 227 -9.85 -21.21 -11.33
C THR A 227 -10.05 -20.16 -10.24
N GLY A 228 -8.95 -19.51 -9.84
CA GLY A 228 -8.95 -18.17 -9.24
C GLY A 228 -9.70 -17.93 -7.93
N LEU A 229 -9.82 -16.66 -7.55
CA LEU A 229 -10.65 -16.21 -6.42
C LEU A 229 -12.15 -16.37 -6.72
N GLY A 230 -12.96 -16.70 -5.71
CA GLY A 230 -14.41 -16.94 -5.83
C GLY A 230 -15.26 -15.97 -5.00
N VAL A 231 -16.59 -16.08 -5.09
CA VAL A 231 -17.55 -15.23 -4.33
C VAL A 231 -17.35 -15.30 -2.83
N GLN A 232 -16.91 -16.44 -2.34
CA GLN A 232 -16.54 -16.63 -0.94
C GLN A 232 -15.44 -15.65 -0.49
N ASP A 233 -14.60 -15.14 -1.40
CA ASP A 233 -13.57 -14.14 -1.13
C ASP A 233 -14.10 -12.68 -1.19
N ILE A 234 -15.41 -12.46 -1.41
CA ILE A 234 -16.01 -11.10 -1.41
C ILE A 234 -15.93 -10.40 -0.04
N PRO A 235 -16.28 -11.04 1.09
CA PRO A 235 -16.22 -10.38 2.40
C PRO A 235 -14.81 -9.88 2.73
N LEU A 236 -13.81 -10.65 2.31
CA LEU A 236 -12.39 -10.35 2.44
C LEU A 236 -12.00 -9.06 1.72
N ILE A 237 -12.49 -8.89 0.50
CA ILE A 237 -12.23 -7.73 -0.34
C ILE A 237 -13.02 -6.54 0.14
N ALA A 238 -14.30 -6.70 0.47
CA ALA A 238 -15.12 -5.63 1.05
C ALA A 238 -14.48 -5.06 2.32
N LEU A 239 -13.93 -5.92 3.16
CA LEU A 239 -13.26 -5.54 4.40
C LEU A 239 -11.88 -4.90 4.16
N SER A 240 -11.17 -5.32 3.11
CA SER A 240 -9.91 -4.68 2.68
C SER A 240 -10.16 -3.29 2.09
N LEU A 241 -11.20 -3.13 1.27
CA LEU A 241 -11.64 -1.84 0.71
C LEU A 241 -12.12 -0.91 1.83
N PHE A 242 -12.86 -1.42 2.81
CA PHE A 242 -13.27 -0.65 3.98
C PHE A 242 -12.06 -0.18 4.81
N SER A 243 -11.04 -1.03 4.98
CA SER A 243 -9.79 -0.66 5.67
C SER A 243 -9.01 0.45 4.94
N LEU A 244 -9.07 0.46 3.60
CA LEU A 244 -8.46 1.49 2.75
C LEU A 244 -9.19 2.83 2.78
N TYR A 245 -10.52 2.81 2.77
CA TYR A 245 -11.32 4.03 2.97
C TYR A 245 -10.96 4.72 4.29
N TRP A 246 -10.68 3.94 5.32
CA TRP A 246 -10.22 4.50 6.59
C TRP A 246 -8.77 4.97 6.53
N PHE A 247 -7.90 4.27 5.79
CA PHE A 247 -6.51 4.69 5.55
C PHE A 247 -6.41 6.03 4.81
N SER A 248 -7.37 6.37 3.94
CA SER A 248 -7.44 7.65 3.24
C SER A 248 -7.96 8.82 4.12
N THR A 249 -8.19 8.59 5.41
CA THR A 249 -8.53 9.66 6.37
C THR A 249 -7.27 10.23 7.04
N PRO A 250 -7.17 11.56 7.24
CA PRO A 250 -5.92 12.24 7.62
C PRO A 250 -5.41 11.95 9.04
N TYR A 251 -6.15 11.18 9.85
CA TYR A 251 -5.87 10.98 11.27
C TYR A 251 -5.08 9.69 11.59
N PHE A 252 -4.73 8.91 10.56
CA PHE A 252 -4.34 7.53 10.76
C PHE A 252 -2.84 7.34 11.09
N ARG A 253 -2.56 6.81 12.29
CA ARG A 253 -1.21 6.43 12.79
C ARG A 253 -1.19 4.95 13.17
N PHE A 254 -0.08 4.25 12.95
CA PHE A 254 0.19 2.82 13.24
C PHE A 254 -0.76 1.79 12.58
N GLY A 255 -2.06 2.08 12.50
CA GLY A 255 -3.07 1.37 11.73
C GLY A 255 -2.75 1.13 10.24
N PRO A 256 -2.00 1.97 9.49
CA PRO A 256 -1.54 1.64 8.13
C PRO A 256 -0.69 0.37 8.06
N LEU A 257 0.21 0.22 9.02
CA LEU A 257 1.10 -0.93 9.13
C LEU A 257 0.28 -2.19 9.43
N VAL A 258 -0.74 -2.04 10.26
CA VAL A 258 -1.71 -3.09 10.62
C VAL A 258 -2.61 -3.44 9.44
N ALA A 259 -3.15 -2.46 8.71
CA ALA A 259 -3.99 -2.65 7.53
C ALA A 259 -3.20 -3.30 6.40
N LEU A 260 -1.94 -2.89 6.19
CA LEU A 260 -0.99 -3.55 5.30
C LEU A 260 -0.70 -4.98 5.75
N GLN A 261 -0.43 -5.21 7.03
CA GLN A 261 -0.21 -6.56 7.58
C GLN A 261 -1.47 -7.42 7.39
N LEU A 262 -2.66 -6.89 7.66
CA LEU A 262 -3.96 -7.52 7.44
C LEU A 262 -4.20 -7.81 5.97
N PHE A 263 -3.80 -6.91 5.09
CA PHE A 263 -3.97 -7.06 3.68
C PHE A 263 -2.98 -8.07 3.06
N ILE A 264 -1.73 -8.08 3.53
CA ILE A 264 -0.72 -9.12 3.29
C ILE A 264 -1.24 -10.48 3.72
N LEU A 265 -1.84 -10.53 4.91
CA LEU A 265 -2.41 -11.73 5.48
C LEU A 265 -3.52 -12.30 4.62
N VAL A 266 -4.41 -11.43 4.20
CA VAL A 266 -5.57 -11.71 3.37
C VAL A 266 -5.18 -12.26 2.00
N ILE A 267 -4.24 -11.60 1.31
CA ILE A 267 -3.78 -12.04 -0.02
C ILE A 267 -2.93 -13.30 0.04
N ILE A 268 -2.04 -13.42 1.04
CA ILE A 268 -1.04 -14.50 1.08
C ILE A 268 -1.61 -15.76 1.73
N LEU A 269 -2.46 -15.64 2.75
CA LEU A 269 -2.99 -16.79 3.47
C LEU A 269 -4.25 -17.36 2.85
N GLY A 270 -5.03 -16.56 2.11
CA GLY A 270 -6.40 -16.96 1.84
C GLY A 270 -6.61 -17.94 0.69
N SER A 271 -5.80 -17.86 -0.37
CA SER A 271 -6.16 -18.57 -1.60
C SER A 271 -5.31 -19.81 -1.91
N GLY A 272 -4.11 -19.93 -1.34
CA GLY A 272 -3.14 -20.95 -1.74
C GLY A 272 -2.67 -20.85 -3.21
N LEU A 273 -3.11 -19.83 -3.95
CA LEU A 273 -2.85 -19.62 -5.39
C LEU A 273 -1.44 -19.08 -5.66
N GLY A 274 -0.78 -18.57 -4.62
CA GLY A 274 0.62 -18.15 -4.66
C GLY A 274 0.86 -16.87 -5.47
N ARG A 275 2.14 -16.51 -5.58
CA ARG A 275 2.59 -15.20 -6.06
C ARG A 275 2.32 -14.94 -7.54
N SER A 276 2.37 -15.99 -8.37
CA SER A 276 2.12 -15.93 -9.81
C SER A 276 0.68 -15.53 -10.12
N HIS A 277 -0.27 -16.02 -9.34
CA HIS A 277 -1.68 -15.72 -9.52
C HIS A 277 -2.00 -14.22 -9.34
N PHE A 278 -1.41 -13.61 -8.31
CA PHE A 278 -1.61 -12.20 -7.96
C PHE A 278 -0.71 -11.23 -8.74
N GLY A 279 0.13 -11.72 -9.67
CA GLY A 279 0.99 -10.86 -10.49
C GLY A 279 2.04 -10.08 -9.69
N TYR A 280 2.40 -10.56 -8.51
CA TYR A 280 3.31 -9.85 -7.63
C TYR A 280 4.77 -10.06 -8.05
N SER A 281 5.47 -8.99 -8.41
CA SER A 281 6.88 -9.03 -8.84
C SER A 281 7.58 -7.70 -8.55
N PHE A 282 8.85 -7.81 -8.15
CA PHE A 282 9.75 -6.69 -7.87
C PHE A 282 10.85 -6.51 -8.90
N GLU A 283 10.86 -7.30 -9.96
CA GLU A 283 11.91 -7.22 -10.96
C GLU A 283 11.56 -6.08 -11.92
N PRO A 284 12.41 -5.05 -12.10
CA PRO A 284 12.26 -4.10 -13.19
C PRO A 284 12.80 -4.71 -14.49
N ARG A 285 12.13 -4.44 -15.61
CA ARG A 285 12.71 -4.67 -16.95
C ARG A 285 12.87 -3.35 -17.68
N TRP A 286 13.93 -3.23 -18.46
CA TRP A 286 14.15 -2.07 -19.33
C TRP A 286 12.99 -1.81 -20.29
N ARG A 287 12.31 -2.87 -20.75
CA ARG A 287 11.10 -2.76 -21.57
C ARG A 287 9.95 -2.07 -20.82
N ASP A 288 9.85 -2.28 -19.52
CA ASP A 288 8.80 -1.69 -18.68
C ASP A 288 9.09 -0.22 -18.40
N ALA A 289 10.37 0.19 -18.37
CA ALA A 289 10.75 1.60 -18.18
C ALA A 289 10.26 2.51 -19.32
N ARG A 290 10.33 2.04 -20.58
CA ARG A 290 9.80 2.79 -21.73
C ARG A 290 8.28 2.91 -21.65
N LEU A 291 7.60 1.83 -21.26
CA LEU A 291 6.15 1.82 -21.07
C LEU A 291 5.74 2.77 -19.94
N LEU A 292 6.46 2.73 -18.81
CA LEU A 292 6.26 3.63 -17.67
C LEU A 292 6.37 5.09 -18.11
N ALA A 293 7.44 5.46 -18.82
CA ALA A 293 7.63 6.82 -19.30
C ALA A 293 6.49 7.26 -20.24
N ALA A 294 6.07 6.40 -21.18
CA ALA A 294 4.96 6.69 -22.07
C ALA A 294 3.63 6.86 -21.30
N MET A 295 3.31 5.94 -20.39
CA MET A 295 2.10 6.00 -19.56
C MET A 295 2.09 7.25 -18.69
N PHE A 296 3.23 7.58 -18.10
CA PHE A 296 3.39 8.78 -17.29
C PHE A 296 3.12 10.06 -18.09
N LEU A 297 3.76 10.21 -19.26
CA LEU A 297 3.52 11.37 -20.13
C LEU A 297 2.06 11.48 -20.55
N VAL A 298 1.43 10.36 -20.90
CA VAL A 298 0.01 10.34 -21.27
C VAL A 298 -0.88 10.64 -20.07
N ALA A 299 -0.53 10.19 -18.85
CA ALA A 299 -1.28 10.46 -17.63
C ALA A 299 -1.24 11.94 -17.25
N LEU A 300 -0.12 12.63 -17.48
CA LEU A 300 0.01 14.05 -17.16
C LEU A 300 -0.98 14.92 -17.92
N VAL A 301 -1.28 14.60 -19.19
CA VAL A 301 -2.19 15.42 -20.02
C VAL A 301 -3.58 15.55 -19.38
N PRO A 302 -4.34 14.48 -19.11
CA PRO A 302 -5.64 14.59 -18.46
C PRO A 302 -5.50 15.00 -16.99
N LEU A 303 -4.51 14.49 -16.24
CA LEU A 303 -4.43 14.75 -14.80
C LEU A 303 -4.07 16.21 -14.48
N VAL A 304 -3.10 16.79 -15.18
CA VAL A 304 -2.71 18.19 -14.96
C VAL A 304 -3.80 19.12 -15.48
N SER A 305 -4.31 18.88 -16.69
CA SER A 305 -5.30 19.77 -17.30
C SER A 305 -6.60 19.78 -16.50
N LEU A 306 -7.13 18.60 -16.16
CA LEU A 306 -8.38 18.49 -15.41
C LEU A 306 -8.19 18.89 -13.94
N GLY A 307 -7.08 18.50 -13.32
CA GLY A 307 -6.77 18.88 -11.93
C GLY A 307 -6.64 20.39 -11.77
N SER A 308 -6.03 21.07 -12.73
CA SER A 308 -5.92 22.54 -12.74
C SER A 308 -7.29 23.21 -13.01
N LEU A 309 -8.04 22.71 -14.00
CA LEU A 309 -9.37 23.24 -14.35
C LEU A 309 -10.37 23.14 -13.20
N LEU A 310 -10.32 22.04 -12.44
CA LEU A 310 -11.21 21.78 -11.32
C LEU A 310 -10.74 22.43 -10.00
N GLY A 311 -9.64 23.20 -10.02
CA GLY A 311 -9.10 23.87 -8.83
C GLY A 311 -8.46 22.93 -7.81
N PHE A 312 -8.12 21.70 -8.20
CA PHE A 312 -7.44 20.72 -7.36
C PHE A 312 -5.92 20.91 -7.36
N LEU A 313 -5.34 21.28 -8.50
CA LEU A 313 -3.94 21.64 -8.65
C LEU A 313 -3.83 23.17 -8.69
N PRO A 314 -3.29 23.83 -7.65
CA PRO A 314 -3.23 25.28 -7.62
C PRO A 314 -2.14 25.80 -8.57
N LEU A 315 -2.57 26.31 -9.73
CA LEU A 315 -1.66 26.90 -10.73
C LEU A 315 -0.80 28.04 -10.18
N ALA A 316 -1.30 28.77 -9.18
CA ALA A 316 -0.56 29.84 -8.51
C ALA A 316 0.68 29.33 -7.76
N ALA A 317 0.70 28.06 -7.35
CA ALA A 317 1.83 27.42 -6.67
C ALA A 317 2.73 26.64 -7.64
N PHE A 318 2.49 26.72 -8.95
CA PHE A 318 3.22 25.91 -9.92
C PHE A 318 4.70 26.32 -10.01
N ASN A 319 5.58 25.35 -9.77
CA ASN A 319 7.02 25.50 -9.85
C ASN A 319 7.59 24.76 -11.07
N TRP A 320 8.06 25.52 -12.06
CA TRP A 320 8.69 25.00 -13.29
C TRP A 320 10.03 24.30 -13.04
N THR A 321 10.73 24.70 -11.97
CA THR A 321 12.10 24.28 -11.67
C THR A 321 12.23 23.81 -10.21
N PRO A 322 11.53 22.74 -9.81
CA PRO A 322 11.70 22.22 -8.47
C PRO A 322 13.09 21.63 -8.30
N SER A 323 13.59 21.67 -7.06
CA SER A 323 14.87 21.05 -6.71
C SER A 323 14.89 19.57 -7.12
N PRO A 324 15.90 19.11 -7.88
CA PRO A 324 16.02 17.70 -8.25
C PRO A 324 16.06 16.77 -7.03
N LEU A 325 16.68 17.22 -5.93
CA LEU A 325 16.70 16.50 -4.66
C LEU A 325 15.28 16.32 -4.10
N ARG A 326 14.47 17.39 -4.12
CA ARG A 326 13.08 17.35 -3.66
C ARG A 326 12.25 16.39 -4.52
N VAL A 327 12.38 16.45 -5.84
CA VAL A 327 11.68 15.52 -6.74
C VAL A 327 12.07 14.07 -6.43
N PHE A 328 13.37 13.77 -6.34
CA PHE A 328 13.85 12.42 -6.04
C PHE A 328 13.32 11.88 -4.70
N VAL A 329 13.40 12.69 -3.63
CA VAL A 329 12.94 12.29 -2.30
C VAL A 329 11.44 12.02 -2.30
N TYR A 330 10.63 12.93 -2.83
CA TYR A 330 9.16 12.78 -2.82
C TYR A 330 8.70 11.62 -3.71
N VAL A 331 9.27 11.41 -4.89
CA VAL A 331 8.96 10.24 -5.73
C VAL A 331 9.25 8.96 -4.98
N THR A 332 10.40 8.87 -4.31
CA THR A 332 10.79 7.67 -3.56
C THR A 332 9.88 7.45 -2.35
N LEU A 333 9.57 8.50 -1.59
CA LEU A 333 8.70 8.40 -0.43
C LEU A 333 7.27 8.03 -0.81
N PHE A 334 6.67 8.67 -1.83
CA PHE A 334 5.34 8.29 -2.29
C PHE A 334 5.31 6.87 -2.84
N ALA A 335 6.29 6.48 -3.67
CA ALA A 335 6.36 5.12 -4.19
C ALA A 335 6.47 4.08 -3.06
N MET A 336 7.33 4.29 -2.07
CA MET A 336 7.62 3.27 -1.04
C MET A 336 6.65 3.28 0.14
N ARG A 337 6.07 4.44 0.46
CA ARG A 337 5.22 4.58 1.65
C ARG A 337 3.72 4.51 1.33
N VAL A 338 3.31 4.93 0.13
CA VAL A 338 1.90 4.93 -0.30
C VAL A 338 1.73 3.93 -1.44
N GLY A 339 2.47 4.14 -2.53
CA GLY A 339 2.38 3.36 -3.76
C GLY A 339 2.49 1.87 -3.53
N ILE A 340 3.54 1.37 -2.88
CA ILE A 340 3.71 -0.08 -2.69
C ILE A 340 2.57 -0.73 -1.92
N PHE A 341 1.92 -0.03 -1.00
CA PHE A 341 0.82 -0.61 -0.23
C PHE A 341 -0.48 -0.56 -1.01
N GLU A 342 -0.82 0.60 -1.57
CA GLU A 342 -2.03 0.73 -2.39
C GLU A 342 -1.99 -0.13 -3.64
N GLU A 343 -0.85 -0.20 -4.33
CA GLU A 343 -0.72 -1.02 -5.52
C GLU A 343 -0.93 -2.51 -5.22
N VAL A 344 -0.40 -3.03 -4.11
CA VAL A 344 -0.62 -4.46 -3.80
C VAL A 344 -2.11 -4.70 -3.60
N ILE A 345 -2.81 -3.78 -2.93
CA ILE A 345 -4.26 -3.87 -2.67
C ILE A 345 -5.08 -3.82 -3.93
N PHE A 346 -4.89 -2.76 -4.69
CA PHE A 346 -5.79 -2.51 -5.79
C PHE A 346 -5.43 -3.30 -7.03
N ARG A 347 -4.14 -3.53 -7.29
CA ARG A 347 -3.68 -4.14 -8.55
C ARG A 347 -3.49 -5.64 -8.36
N SER A 348 -2.69 -6.04 -7.38
CA SER A 348 -2.50 -7.47 -7.10
C SER A 348 -3.71 -8.11 -6.41
N GLY A 349 -4.48 -7.37 -5.61
CA GLY A 349 -5.68 -7.89 -4.94
C GLY A 349 -6.97 -7.70 -5.73
N LEU A 350 -7.54 -6.49 -5.65
CA LEU A 350 -8.87 -6.16 -6.16
C LEU A 350 -8.99 -6.40 -7.68
N MET A 351 -8.05 -5.90 -8.47
CA MET A 351 -8.12 -6.02 -9.93
C MET A 351 -8.01 -7.49 -10.38
N VAL A 352 -7.16 -8.29 -9.71
CA VAL A 352 -7.07 -9.75 -9.93
C VAL A 352 -8.37 -10.46 -9.55
N PHE A 353 -9.00 -10.08 -8.44
CA PHE A 353 -10.31 -10.60 -8.08
C PHE A 353 -11.38 -10.27 -9.12
N LEU A 354 -11.47 -9.01 -9.54
CA LEU A 354 -12.44 -8.57 -10.54
C LEU A 354 -12.25 -9.33 -11.85
N ARG A 355 -11.00 -9.54 -12.27
CA ARG A 355 -10.66 -10.40 -13.42
C ARG A 355 -11.25 -11.79 -13.24
N ASP A 356 -10.98 -12.45 -12.12
CA ASP A 356 -11.39 -13.82 -11.88
C ASP A 356 -12.91 -13.95 -11.78
N LEU A 357 -13.58 -12.98 -11.15
CA LEU A 357 -15.03 -12.90 -11.06
C LEU A 357 -15.66 -12.75 -12.45
N LEU A 358 -15.13 -11.84 -13.28
CA LEU A 358 -15.57 -11.64 -14.65
C LEU A 358 -15.37 -12.90 -15.51
N ARG A 359 -14.26 -13.63 -15.31
CA ARG A 359 -14.03 -14.92 -16.01
C ARG A 359 -14.96 -16.02 -15.50
N HIS A 360 -15.19 -16.09 -14.20
CA HIS A 360 -16.02 -17.11 -13.58
C HIS A 360 -17.49 -16.97 -14.02
N TYR A 361 -18.03 -15.76 -13.98
CA TYR A 361 -19.42 -15.49 -14.35
C TYR A 361 -19.63 -15.23 -15.85
N GLY A 362 -18.61 -14.74 -16.54
CA GLY A 362 -18.65 -14.58 -18.00
C GLY A 362 -18.45 -15.89 -18.76
N GLY A 363 -17.83 -16.90 -18.13
CA GLY A 363 -17.44 -18.15 -18.77
C GLY A 363 -16.55 -17.94 -20.00
N ASP A 364 -16.54 -18.91 -20.92
CA ASP A 364 -15.82 -18.80 -22.20
C ASP A 364 -16.47 -17.79 -23.18
N ARG A 365 -17.59 -17.17 -22.79
CA ARG A 365 -18.37 -16.27 -23.66
C ARG A 365 -17.86 -14.83 -23.64
N GLN A 366 -17.11 -14.41 -22.63
CA GLN A 366 -16.59 -13.05 -22.57
C GLN A 366 -15.25 -12.92 -23.33
N PRO A 367 -15.14 -11.98 -24.28
CA PRO A 367 -13.86 -11.70 -24.94
C PRO A 367 -12.78 -11.27 -23.91
N PRO A 368 -11.52 -11.71 -24.07
CA PRO A 368 -10.38 -11.30 -23.24
C PRO A 368 -10.26 -9.79 -23.00
N VAL A 369 -10.61 -8.99 -24.01
CA VAL A 369 -10.64 -7.52 -23.95
C VAL A 369 -11.63 -7.03 -22.89
N VAL A 370 -12.84 -7.58 -22.87
CA VAL A 370 -13.93 -7.18 -21.98
C VAL A 370 -13.56 -7.49 -20.53
N THR A 371 -13.03 -8.69 -20.28
CA THR A 371 -12.55 -9.08 -18.94
C THR A 371 -11.46 -8.14 -18.45
N THR A 372 -10.48 -7.83 -19.29
CA THR A 372 -9.32 -7.01 -18.92
C THR A 372 -9.73 -5.57 -18.63
N TRP A 373 -10.46 -4.94 -19.55
CA TRP A 373 -10.92 -3.56 -19.38
C TRP A 373 -11.98 -3.44 -18.29
N GLY A 374 -12.85 -4.43 -18.13
CA GLY A 374 -13.80 -4.49 -17.02
C GLY A 374 -13.09 -4.46 -15.67
N ALA A 375 -12.03 -5.26 -15.49
CA ALA A 375 -11.23 -5.23 -14.28
C ALA A 375 -10.50 -3.90 -14.06
N ILE A 376 -9.95 -3.29 -15.13
CA ILE A 376 -9.29 -1.97 -15.07
C ILE A 376 -10.28 -0.88 -14.63
N LEU A 377 -11.42 -0.77 -15.31
CA LEU A 377 -12.39 0.30 -15.09
C LEU A 377 -13.09 0.18 -13.73
N LEU A 378 -13.52 -1.03 -13.36
CA LEU A 378 -14.13 -1.27 -12.06
C LEU A 378 -13.10 -1.07 -10.92
N GLY A 379 -11.87 -1.56 -11.11
CA GLY A 379 -10.79 -1.38 -10.14
C GLY A 379 -10.45 0.11 -9.93
N ALA A 380 -10.37 0.89 -11.02
CA ALA A 380 -10.09 2.32 -10.96
C ALA A 380 -11.22 3.12 -10.31
N LEU A 381 -12.48 2.79 -10.62
CA LEU A 381 -13.64 3.42 -10.01
C LEU A 381 -13.68 3.19 -8.49
N LEU A 382 -13.48 1.93 -8.06
CA LEU A 382 -13.45 1.60 -6.63
C LEU A 382 -12.27 2.28 -5.93
N PHE A 383 -11.11 2.40 -6.59
CA PHE A 383 -9.99 3.19 -6.07
C PHE A 383 -10.39 4.64 -5.81
N GLY A 384 -11.02 5.31 -6.78
CA GLY A 384 -11.47 6.68 -6.64
C GLY A 384 -12.48 6.87 -5.52
N LEU A 385 -13.52 6.03 -5.46
CA LEU A 385 -14.55 6.10 -4.42
C LEU A 385 -13.99 6.00 -3.00
N LEU A 386 -12.99 5.14 -2.79
CA LEU A 386 -12.35 4.97 -1.48
C LEU A 386 -11.48 6.14 -1.05
N HIS A 387 -11.16 7.05 -1.98
CA HIS A 387 -10.47 8.30 -1.67
C HIS A 387 -11.43 9.47 -1.36
N GLY A 388 -12.75 9.24 -1.38
CA GLY A 388 -13.75 10.24 -1.00
C GLY A 388 -13.73 10.65 0.48
N GLY A 389 -12.93 9.98 1.32
CA GLY A 389 -12.71 10.34 2.73
C GLY A 389 -11.78 11.53 2.94
N ASN A 390 -11.04 11.96 1.91
CA ASN A 390 -10.10 13.07 2.01
C ASN A 390 -10.80 14.42 2.24
N GLU A 391 -10.10 15.33 2.93
CA GLU A 391 -10.56 16.68 3.23
C GLU A 391 -9.69 17.71 2.49
N PRO A 392 -10.27 18.85 2.06
CA PRO A 392 -9.51 19.93 1.45
C PRO A 392 -8.57 20.54 2.48
N ASN A 393 -7.38 20.93 2.04
CA ASN A 393 -6.50 21.75 2.85
C ASN A 393 -6.95 23.20 2.86
N ALA A 394 -6.43 23.98 3.80
CA ALA A 394 -6.76 25.40 3.97
C ALA A 394 -6.60 26.24 2.69
N ASP A 395 -5.71 25.83 1.79
CA ASP A 395 -5.38 26.54 0.55
C ASP A 395 -6.31 26.20 -0.64
N VAL A 396 -7.18 25.19 -0.50
CA VAL A 396 -8.10 24.78 -1.57
C VAL A 396 -9.48 25.42 -1.36
N GLN A 397 -9.89 26.29 -2.27
CA GLN A 397 -11.13 27.06 -2.19
C GLN A 397 -12.42 26.27 -2.52
N LEU A 398 -12.31 24.96 -2.73
CA LEU A 398 -13.47 24.10 -3.03
C LEU A 398 -14.26 23.79 -1.76
N SER A 399 -15.59 23.76 -1.86
CA SER A 399 -16.41 23.21 -0.78
C SER A 399 -16.06 21.74 -0.53
N LEU A 400 -16.25 21.23 0.69
CA LEU A 400 -15.90 19.85 1.07
C LEU A 400 -16.47 18.80 0.09
N ILE A 401 -17.73 18.96 -0.33
CA ILE A 401 -18.39 18.04 -1.25
C ILE A 401 -17.77 18.12 -2.65
N ALA A 402 -17.52 19.34 -3.14
CA ALA A 402 -16.88 19.54 -4.44
C ALA A 402 -15.44 18.98 -4.44
N TYR A 403 -14.66 19.25 -3.40
CA TYR A 403 -13.31 18.70 -3.24
C TYR A 403 -13.32 17.18 -3.27
N ARG A 404 -14.18 16.53 -2.48
CA ARG A 404 -14.30 15.06 -2.47
C ARG A 404 -14.68 14.52 -3.84
N GLY A 405 -15.65 15.15 -4.52
CA GLY A 405 -16.05 14.78 -5.88
C GLY A 405 -14.89 14.85 -6.88
N VAL A 406 -14.16 15.96 -6.87
CA VAL A 406 -12.98 16.18 -7.72
C VAL A 406 -11.88 15.18 -7.38
N TYR A 407 -11.56 14.98 -6.10
CA TYR A 407 -10.55 14.01 -5.66
C TYR A 407 -10.89 12.59 -6.14
N MET A 408 -12.14 12.14 -5.96
CA MET A 408 -12.59 10.83 -6.44
C MET A 408 -12.41 10.68 -7.95
N LEU A 409 -12.73 11.72 -8.73
CA LEU A 409 -12.54 11.73 -10.18
C LEU A 409 -11.05 11.65 -10.56
N MET A 410 -10.21 12.50 -9.95
CA MET A 410 -8.77 12.52 -10.21
C MET A 410 -8.09 11.20 -9.83
N ALA A 411 -8.44 10.63 -8.68
CA ALA A 411 -7.95 9.34 -8.22
C ALA A 411 -8.41 8.21 -9.15
N THR A 412 -9.66 8.24 -9.63
CA THR A 412 -10.17 7.28 -10.63
C THR A 412 -9.33 7.34 -11.91
N LEU A 413 -9.11 8.54 -12.44
CA LEU A 413 -8.35 8.74 -13.68
C LEU A 413 -6.89 8.27 -13.52
N ALA A 414 -6.23 8.64 -12.41
CA ALA A 414 -4.88 8.19 -12.12
C ALA A 414 -4.82 6.65 -12.03
N SER A 415 -5.81 6.04 -11.37
CA SER A 415 -5.90 4.59 -11.24
C SER A 415 -6.11 3.85 -12.54
N ILE A 416 -6.69 4.45 -13.59
CA ILE A 416 -6.74 3.82 -14.92
C ILE A 416 -5.31 3.55 -15.42
N PHE A 417 -4.40 4.53 -15.27
CA PHE A 417 -3.01 4.38 -15.69
C PHE A 417 -2.24 3.38 -14.83
N TYR A 418 -2.47 3.38 -13.52
CA TYR A 418 -1.88 2.39 -12.61
C TYR A 418 -2.33 0.96 -12.95
N CYS A 419 -3.63 0.76 -13.18
CA CYS A 419 -4.20 -0.52 -13.62
C CYS A 419 -3.66 -0.94 -15.00
N LEU A 420 -3.51 -0.01 -15.95
CA LEU A 420 -2.94 -0.30 -17.27
C LEU A 420 -1.46 -0.70 -17.17
N ALA A 421 -0.67 0.01 -16.37
CA ALA A 421 0.73 -0.31 -16.11
C ALA A 421 0.87 -1.74 -15.57
N PHE A 422 0.04 -2.09 -14.60
CA PHE A 422 -0.01 -3.44 -14.06
C PHE A 422 -0.49 -4.47 -15.07
N ALA A 423 -1.58 -4.22 -15.80
CA ALA A 423 -2.13 -5.16 -16.78
C ALA A 423 -1.15 -5.50 -17.90
N CYS A 424 -0.44 -4.49 -18.42
CA CYS A 424 0.52 -4.65 -19.50
C CYS A 424 1.81 -5.35 -19.07
N THR A 425 2.26 -5.15 -17.83
CA THR A 425 3.55 -5.68 -17.35
C THR A 425 3.41 -6.93 -16.50
N GLN A 426 2.25 -7.13 -15.87
CA GLN A 426 2.00 -8.06 -14.76
C GLN A 426 3.03 -7.91 -13.64
N ARG A 427 3.48 -6.67 -13.41
CA ARG A 427 4.51 -6.33 -12.42
C ARG A 427 4.01 -5.18 -11.59
N LEU A 428 4.05 -5.40 -10.29
CA LEU A 428 3.61 -4.43 -9.32
C LEU A 428 4.46 -3.15 -9.36
N TRP A 429 5.78 -3.29 -9.54
CA TRP A 429 6.73 -2.18 -9.46
C TRP A 429 6.45 -1.03 -10.44
N THR A 430 5.96 -1.35 -11.64
CA THR A 430 5.60 -0.32 -12.64
C THR A 430 4.47 0.57 -12.14
N GLY A 431 3.45 -0.03 -11.52
CA GLY A 431 2.36 0.72 -10.88
C GLY A 431 2.87 1.56 -9.70
N VAL A 432 3.76 0.98 -8.88
CA VAL A 432 4.31 1.65 -7.67
C VAL A 432 5.09 2.90 -8.03
N LEU A 433 5.96 2.81 -9.04
CA LEU A 433 6.72 3.96 -9.53
C LEU A 433 5.82 5.00 -10.21
N LEU A 434 4.85 4.57 -11.02
CA LEU A 434 3.93 5.49 -11.69
C LEU A 434 3.10 6.28 -10.68
N HIS A 435 2.62 5.61 -9.64
CA HIS A 435 1.91 6.21 -8.51
C HIS A 435 2.78 7.24 -7.81
N GLY A 436 3.99 6.85 -7.39
CA GLY A 436 4.91 7.77 -6.72
C GLY A 436 5.28 8.99 -7.56
N LEU A 437 5.39 8.83 -8.89
CA LEU A 437 5.66 9.92 -9.81
C LEU A 437 4.49 10.92 -9.92
N VAL A 438 3.25 10.42 -10.06
CA VAL A 438 2.06 11.27 -10.19
C VAL A 438 1.85 12.08 -8.91
N ASP A 439 1.94 11.45 -7.74
CA ASP A 439 1.76 12.12 -6.44
C ASP A 439 2.87 13.13 -6.18
N ALA A 440 4.12 12.77 -6.49
CA ALA A 440 5.24 13.68 -6.36
C ALA A 440 5.09 14.92 -7.27
N ILE A 441 4.51 14.79 -8.46
CA ILE A 441 4.24 15.97 -9.29
C ILE A 441 3.21 16.87 -8.66
N ALA A 442 2.08 16.30 -8.22
CA ALA A 442 1.03 17.08 -7.58
C ALA A 442 1.61 17.91 -6.41
N VAL A 443 2.45 17.28 -5.58
CA VAL A 443 3.02 17.95 -4.39
C VAL A 443 4.19 18.87 -4.72
N VAL A 444 5.19 18.38 -5.47
CA VAL A 444 6.45 19.10 -5.68
C VAL A 444 6.32 20.22 -6.72
N PHE A 445 5.53 20.00 -7.76
CA PHE A 445 5.36 20.98 -8.84
C PHE A 445 4.15 21.87 -8.59
N PHE A 446 3.03 21.33 -8.09
CA PHE A 446 1.81 22.12 -7.90
C PHE A 446 1.54 22.50 -6.46
N GLY A 447 2.35 22.07 -5.48
CA GLY A 447 2.09 22.37 -4.07
C GLY A 447 0.79 21.74 -3.55
N ALA A 448 0.23 20.75 -4.25
CA ALA A 448 -0.97 20.08 -3.81
C ALA A 448 -0.70 19.43 -2.47
N ALA A 449 -1.51 19.75 -1.47
CA ALA A 449 -1.48 19.04 -0.21
C ALA A 449 -2.29 17.75 -0.37
N LEU A 450 -1.70 16.78 -1.08
CA LEU A 450 -2.06 15.39 -0.83
C LEU A 450 -1.80 15.13 0.66
N VAL A 451 -2.53 14.20 1.30
CA VAL A 451 -2.20 13.73 2.65
C VAL A 451 -0.81 13.10 2.56
N ALA A 452 0.21 13.94 2.63
CA ALA A 452 1.61 13.59 2.55
C ALA A 452 1.92 13.03 3.92
N PRO A 453 2.06 11.71 4.08
CA PRO A 453 2.06 11.09 5.40
C PRO A 453 3.33 11.37 6.20
N PHE A 454 4.21 12.28 5.75
CA PHE A 454 5.61 12.37 6.14
C PHE A 454 5.81 12.95 7.53
#